data_AF-A0A5T0D7A1-F1
#
_entry.id   AF-A0A5T0D7A1-F1
#
_cell.length_a   1.000
_cell.length_b   1.000
_cell.length_c   1.000
_cell.angle_alpha   90.00
_cell.angle_beta   90.00
_cell.angle_gamma   90.00
#
_symmetry.space_group_name_H-M   'P 1'
#
loop_
_entity.id
_entity.type
_entity.pdbx_description
1 polymer ?
#
loop_
_entity_poly.entity_id
_entity_poly.type
_entity_poly.pdbx_seq_one_letter_code
_entity_poly.pdbx_strand_id
1 'polypeptide(L)'
;LRKEIQYCFQDQKAALNPYKKIKNLIQDGLENFNIKKEQEKILEFFDRFNLKKQILEQKPYELSGGEATRVGLIRALILEPKVLILDEITSSLDMKNSKEILKFLYHYQQENLISYIFITHQDGFFVNFKCKKMKL
;
A
#
# COMPACT_ATOMS: atom_id res chain seq x y z
N LEU A 1 10.78 2.18 -15.64
CA LEU A 1 11.21 2.74 -14.34
C LEU A 1 10.08 3.19 -13.42
N ARG A 2 9.32 4.28 -13.69
CA ARG A 2 8.30 4.81 -12.74
C ARG A 2 7.16 3.85 -12.38
N LYS A 3 6.84 2.87 -13.23
CA LYS A 3 5.89 1.78 -12.92
C LYS A 3 6.55 0.71 -12.05
N GLU A 4 7.80 0.36 -12.38
CA GLU A 4 8.55 -0.73 -11.75
C GLU A 4 9.02 -0.40 -10.33
N ILE A 5 9.12 0.88 -9.99
CA ILE A 5 9.46 1.37 -8.66
C ILE A 5 8.30 2.24 -8.17
N GLN A 6 7.62 1.80 -7.11
CA GLN A 6 6.59 2.59 -6.43
C GLN A 6 7.08 3.05 -5.06
N TYR A 7 6.48 4.13 -4.57
CA TYR A 7 6.80 4.72 -3.28
C TYR A 7 5.52 4.98 -2.49
N CYS A 8 5.48 4.48 -1.26
CA CYS A 8 4.41 4.74 -0.30
C CYS A 8 4.90 5.70 0.77
N PHE A 9 4.31 6.90 0.80
CA PHE A 9 4.64 7.97 1.74
C PHE A 9 4.17 7.66 3.17
N GLN A 10 4.81 8.29 4.15
CA GLN A 10 4.39 8.23 5.55
C GLN A 10 2.96 8.75 5.75
N ASP A 11 2.64 9.93 5.20
CA ASP A 11 1.27 10.45 5.21
C ASP A 11 0.50 10.07 3.94
N GLN A 12 -0.25 8.97 4.07
CA GLN A 12 -1.04 8.41 2.98
C GLN A 12 -2.26 9.28 2.64
N LYS A 13 -2.81 10.02 3.60
CA LYS A 13 -3.97 10.88 3.34
C LYS A 13 -3.54 12.12 2.58
N ALA A 14 -2.44 12.74 2.97
CA ALA A 14 -1.89 13.91 2.26
C ALA A 14 -1.42 13.55 0.84
N ALA A 15 -1.01 12.30 0.61
CA ALA A 15 -0.63 11.81 -0.72
C ALA A 15 -1.82 11.52 -1.67
N LEU A 16 -3.07 11.58 -1.18
CA LEU A 16 -4.28 11.35 -1.97
C LEU A 16 -4.96 12.68 -2.31
N ASN A 17 -5.53 12.80 -3.52
CA ASN A 17 -6.35 13.97 -3.86
C ASN A 17 -7.66 13.92 -3.03
N PRO A 18 -7.90 14.88 -2.12
CA PRO A 18 -8.98 14.79 -1.12
C PRO A 18 -10.39 14.93 -1.73
N TYR A 19 -10.51 15.41 -2.96
CA TYR A 19 -11.79 15.64 -3.62
C TYR A 19 -12.27 14.47 -4.47
N LYS A 20 -11.40 13.48 -4.73
CA LYS A 20 -11.74 12.29 -5.52
C LYS A 20 -12.15 11.13 -4.64
N LYS A 21 -13.06 10.30 -5.16
CA LYS A 21 -13.42 9.01 -4.55
C LYS A 21 -12.24 8.04 -4.60
N ILE A 22 -12.13 7.14 -3.64
CA ILE A 22 -11.05 6.13 -3.58
C ILE A 22 -10.99 5.29 -4.86
N LYS A 23 -12.14 4.86 -5.41
CA LYS A 23 -12.16 4.12 -6.68
C LYS A 23 -11.49 4.90 -7.83
N ASN A 24 -11.72 6.20 -7.90
CA ASN A 24 -11.16 7.06 -8.94
C ASN A 24 -9.66 7.24 -8.71
N LEU A 25 -9.22 7.42 -7.46
CA LEU A 25 -7.80 7.55 -7.10
C LEU A 25 -6.97 6.32 -7.44
N ILE A 26 -7.55 5.12 -7.34
CA ILE A 26 -6.91 3.87 -7.75
C ILE A 26 -6.90 3.77 -9.28
N GLN A 27 -8.01 4.07 -9.94
CA GLN A 27 -8.12 4.04 -11.40
C GLN A 27 -7.20 5.05 -12.10
N ASP A 28 -7.11 6.28 -11.60
CA ASP A 28 -6.19 7.31 -12.11
C ASP A 28 -4.74 6.79 -12.12
N GLY A 29 -4.34 6.03 -11.11
CA GLY A 29 -3.01 5.43 -11.01
C GLY A 29 -2.72 4.44 -12.14
N LEU A 30 -3.71 3.61 -12.51
CA LEU A 30 -3.63 2.69 -13.64
C LEU A 30 -3.59 3.44 -14.99
N GLU A 31 -4.48 4.42 -15.15
CA GLU A 31 -4.60 5.24 -16.37
C GLU A 31 -3.30 5.99 -16.68
N ASN A 32 -2.61 6.52 -15.66
CA ASN A 32 -1.32 7.19 -15.82
C ASN A 32 -0.22 6.32 -16.46
N PHE A 33 -0.38 4.99 -16.44
CA PHE A 33 0.53 4.03 -17.06
C PHE A 33 -0.11 3.30 -18.25
N ASN A 34 -1.22 3.81 -18.80
CA ASN A 34 -2.01 3.20 -19.88
C ASN A 34 -2.45 1.76 -19.58
N ILE A 35 -2.67 1.44 -18.29
CA ILE A 35 -3.17 0.14 -17.85
C ILE A 35 -4.69 0.23 -17.82
N LYS A 36 -5.37 -0.79 -18.36
CA LYS A 36 -6.83 -0.85 -18.35
C LYS A 36 -7.36 -0.90 -16.91
N LYS A 37 -8.59 -0.44 -16.72
CA LYS A 37 -9.26 -0.53 -15.42
C LYS A 37 -9.46 -2.01 -15.06
N GLU A 38 -8.85 -2.43 -13.97
CA GLU A 38 -8.92 -3.80 -13.47
C GLU A 38 -9.79 -3.85 -12.21
N GLN A 39 -11.10 -3.69 -12.36
CA GLN A 39 -12.03 -3.62 -11.23
C GLN A 39 -12.00 -4.89 -10.37
N GLU A 40 -11.88 -6.06 -10.99
CA GLU A 40 -11.76 -7.34 -10.29
C GLU A 40 -10.52 -7.39 -9.39
N LYS A 41 -9.37 -6.95 -9.89
CA LYS A 41 -8.13 -6.88 -9.12
C LYS A 41 -8.20 -5.87 -7.98
N ILE A 42 -8.86 -4.73 -8.18
CA ILE A 42 -9.14 -3.79 -7.08
C ILE A 42 -9.92 -4.49 -5.98
N LEU A 43 -10.97 -5.23 -6.33
CA LEU A 43 -11.79 -5.95 -5.35
C LEU A 43 -11.00 -7.08 -4.66
N GLU A 44 -10.17 -7.81 -5.39
CA GLU A 44 -9.27 -8.83 -4.82
C GLU A 44 -8.36 -8.22 -3.75
N PHE A 45 -7.73 -7.08 -4.04
CA PHE A 45 -6.91 -6.37 -3.05
C PHE A 45 -7.73 -5.93 -1.84
N PHE A 46 -8.95 -5.44 -2.03
CA PHE A 46 -9.84 -5.07 -0.92
C PHE A 46 -10.14 -6.27 -0.03
N ASP A 47 -10.43 -7.43 -0.62
CA ASP A 47 -10.69 -8.65 0.12
C ASP A 47 -9.42 -9.12 0.88
N ARG A 48 -8.24 -9.09 0.23
CA ARG A 48 -6.96 -9.44 0.87
C ARG A 48 -6.57 -8.51 2.02
N PHE A 49 -6.92 -7.23 1.93
CA PHE A 49 -6.69 -6.23 2.98
C PHE A 49 -7.84 -6.14 4.00
N ASN A 50 -8.88 -6.97 3.86
CA ASN A 50 -10.10 -6.94 4.68
C ASN A 50 -10.76 -5.55 4.72
N LEU A 51 -10.80 -4.86 3.57
CA LEU A 51 -11.45 -3.56 3.40
C LEU A 51 -12.89 -3.72 2.97
N LYS A 52 -13.79 -2.92 3.55
CA LYS A 52 -15.19 -2.87 3.10
C LYS A 52 -15.27 -2.22 1.72
N LYS A 53 -16.02 -2.83 0.80
CA LYS A 53 -16.24 -2.31 -0.57
C LYS A 53 -16.83 -0.88 -0.58
N GLN A 54 -17.56 -0.48 0.46
CA GLN A 54 -18.08 0.88 0.64
C GLN A 54 -17.00 1.97 0.61
N ILE A 55 -15.76 1.64 1.02
CA ILE A 55 -14.62 2.56 0.99
C ILE A 55 -14.33 3.07 -0.44
N LEU A 56 -14.67 2.30 -1.48
CA LEU A 56 -14.49 2.72 -2.88
C LEU A 56 -15.27 4.00 -3.22
N GLU A 57 -16.40 4.25 -2.55
CA GLU A 57 -17.23 5.42 -2.75
C GLU A 57 -16.89 6.60 -1.83
N GLN A 58 -16.04 6.37 -0.82
CA GLN A 58 -15.58 7.39 0.12
C GLN A 58 -14.46 8.25 -0.47
N LYS A 59 -14.11 9.33 0.21
CA LYS A 59 -12.99 10.23 -0.03
C LYS A 59 -11.89 10.05 1.04
N PRO A 60 -10.64 10.47 0.78
CA PRO A 60 -9.51 10.23 1.68
C PRO A 60 -9.69 10.69 3.13
N TYR A 61 -10.39 11.81 3.35
CA TYR A 61 -10.63 12.35 4.69
C TYR A 61 -11.59 11.50 5.53
N GLU A 62 -12.40 10.66 4.90
CA GLU A 62 -13.36 9.77 5.56
C GLU A 62 -12.72 8.47 6.06
N LEU A 63 -11.50 8.16 5.61
CA LEU A 63 -10.79 6.93 5.99
C LEU A 63 -10.19 7.04 7.38
N SER A 64 -10.12 5.94 8.13
CA SER A 64 -9.17 5.80 9.24
C SER A 64 -7.72 5.80 8.71
N GLY A 65 -6.73 5.99 9.61
CA GLY A 65 -5.31 5.92 9.23
C GLY A 65 -4.91 4.55 8.65
N GLY A 66 -5.46 3.48 9.20
CA GLY A 66 -5.23 2.11 8.70
C GLY A 66 -5.88 1.83 7.35
N GLU A 67 -7.07 2.37 7.09
CA GLU A 67 -7.71 2.28 5.78
C GLU A 67 -6.96 3.10 4.72
N ALA A 68 -6.54 4.32 5.06
CA ALA A 68 -5.73 5.15 4.18
C ALA A 68 -4.40 4.46 3.81
N THR A 69 -3.75 3.80 4.78
CA THR A 69 -2.52 3.04 4.54
C THR A 69 -2.75 1.87 3.58
N ARG A 70 -3.79 1.07 3.82
CA ARG A 70 -4.15 -0.05 2.93
C ARG A 70 -4.47 0.45 1.52
N VAL A 71 -5.25 1.53 1.37
CA VAL A 71 -5.53 2.14 0.05
C VAL A 71 -4.26 2.63 -0.63
N GLY A 72 -3.34 3.27 0.10
CA GLY A 72 -2.04 3.68 -0.40
C GLY A 72 -1.22 2.51 -0.96
N LEU A 73 -1.16 1.41 -0.20
CA LEU A 73 -0.52 0.17 -0.63
C LEU A 73 -1.19 -0.42 -1.88
N ILE A 74 -2.52 -0.44 -1.94
CA ILE A 74 -3.26 -0.93 -3.12
C ILE A 74 -2.87 -0.12 -4.36
N ARG A 75 -2.85 1.22 -4.26
CA ARG A 75 -2.47 2.10 -5.38
C ARG A 75 -1.08 1.80 -5.92
N ALA A 76 -0.14 1.43 -5.04
CA ALA A 76 1.22 1.08 -5.43
C ALA A 76 1.29 -0.36 -5.99
N LEU A 77 0.71 -1.34 -5.30
CA LEU A 77 0.84 -2.76 -5.63
C LEU A 77 0.04 -3.18 -6.86
N ILE A 78 -1.07 -2.50 -7.17
CA ILE A 78 -1.88 -2.84 -8.35
C ILE A 78 -1.12 -2.67 -9.67
N LEU A 79 -0.06 -1.85 -9.66
CA LEU A 79 0.85 -1.63 -10.78
C LEU A 79 1.87 -2.77 -10.98
N GLU A 80 1.89 -3.75 -10.07
CA GLU A 80 2.83 -4.87 -10.02
C GLU A 80 4.30 -4.41 -10.09
N PRO A 81 4.74 -3.57 -9.14
CA PRO A 81 6.12 -3.08 -9.17
C PRO A 81 7.12 -4.18 -8.82
N LYS A 82 8.34 -4.02 -9.33
CA LYS A 82 9.49 -4.84 -8.94
C LYS A 82 10.09 -4.39 -7.61
N VAL A 83 9.98 -3.09 -7.31
CA VAL A 83 10.46 -2.50 -6.05
C VAL A 83 9.39 -1.60 -5.46
N LEU A 84 9.12 -1.78 -4.16
CA LEU A 84 8.25 -0.90 -3.39
C LEU A 84 9.03 -0.31 -2.21
N ILE A 85 9.09 1.01 -2.17
CA ILE A 85 9.68 1.78 -1.06
C ILE A 85 8.56 2.16 -0.09
N LEU A 86 8.75 1.87 1.18
CA LEU A 86 7.76 2.00 2.23
C LEU A 86 8.35 2.92 3.30
N ASP A 87 7.91 4.18 3.29
CA ASP A 87 8.41 5.19 4.22
C ASP A 87 7.53 5.31 5.46
N GLU A 88 7.99 4.76 6.58
CA GLU A 88 7.32 4.81 7.88
C GLU A 88 5.84 4.40 7.89
N ILE A 89 5.39 3.58 6.94
CA ILE A 89 3.96 3.30 6.69
C ILE A 89 3.20 2.69 7.89
N THR A 90 3.90 2.17 8.90
CA THR A 90 3.32 1.56 10.10
C THR A 90 3.44 2.42 11.36
N SER A 91 4.08 3.60 11.29
CA SER A 91 4.39 4.41 12.48
C SER A 91 3.13 5.02 13.12
N SER A 92 2.13 5.35 12.31
CA SER A 92 0.86 5.94 12.76
C SER A 92 -0.24 4.91 13.08
N LEU A 93 0.08 3.61 13.06
CA LEU A 93 -0.88 2.53 13.25
C LEU A 93 -0.71 1.86 14.62
N ASP A 94 -1.80 1.31 15.15
CA ASP A 94 -1.70 0.44 16.33
C ASP A 94 -0.92 -0.84 16.02
N MET A 95 -0.43 -1.50 17.08
CA MET A 95 0.42 -2.68 16.95
C MET A 95 -0.24 -3.83 16.17
N LYS A 96 -1.57 -3.97 16.23
CA LYS A 96 -2.29 -5.04 15.52
C LYS A 96 -2.32 -4.74 14.02
N ASN A 97 -2.72 -3.54 13.63
CA ASN A 97 -2.77 -3.09 12.24
C ASN A 97 -1.38 -3.14 11.58
N SER A 98 -0.31 -2.72 12.27
CA SER A 98 1.07 -2.80 11.76
C SER A 98 1.49 -4.25 11.46
N LYS A 99 1.17 -5.20 12.36
CA LYS A 99 1.43 -6.62 12.15
C LYS A 99 0.65 -7.20 10.98
N GLU A 100 -0.62 -6.83 10.82
CA GLU A 100 -1.46 -7.27 9.70
C GLU A 100 -0.88 -6.80 8.35
N ILE A 101 -0.47 -5.54 8.25
CA ILE A 101 0.13 -4.99 7.02
C ILE A 101 1.47 -5.69 6.71
N LEU A 102 2.35 -5.84 7.70
CA LEU A 102 3.63 -6.49 7.48
C LEU A 102 3.49 -7.97 7.13
N LYS A 103 2.52 -8.67 7.73
CA LYS A 103 2.18 -10.05 7.37
C LYS A 103 1.67 -10.12 5.93
N PHE A 104 0.78 -9.21 5.53
CA PHE A 104 0.32 -9.12 4.15
C PHE A 104 1.50 -8.92 3.18
N LEU A 105 2.37 -7.96 3.45
CA LEU A 105 3.53 -7.66 2.59
C LEU A 105 4.48 -8.85 2.49
N TYR A 106 4.71 -9.56 3.60
CA TYR A 106 5.51 -10.77 3.62
C TYR A 106 4.92 -11.84 2.69
N HIS A 107 3.64 -12.18 2.83
CA HIS A 107 3.01 -13.17 1.95
C HIS A 107 2.98 -12.72 0.49
N TYR A 108 2.67 -11.44 0.24
CA TYR A 108 2.67 -10.86 -1.09
C TYR A 108 4.05 -10.97 -1.77
N GLN A 109 5.15 -10.84 -1.02
CA GLN A 109 6.51 -11.04 -1.54
C GLN A 109 6.83 -12.50 -1.89
N GLN A 110 6.20 -13.47 -1.22
CA GLN A 110 6.44 -14.88 -1.56
C GLN A 110 5.66 -15.30 -2.82
N GLU A 111 4.50 -14.68 -3.04
CA GLU A 111 3.65 -14.93 -4.20
C GLU A 111 4.12 -14.15 -5.44
N ASN A 112 4.79 -13.02 -5.25
CA ASN A 112 5.17 -12.09 -6.32
C ASN A 112 6.66 -11.75 -6.27
N LEU A 113 7.30 -11.56 -7.43
CA LEU A 113 8.72 -11.20 -7.52
C LEU A 113 8.98 -9.71 -7.20
N ILE A 114 8.71 -9.30 -5.97
CA ILE A 114 8.84 -7.92 -5.48
C ILE A 114 9.90 -7.79 -4.39
N SER A 115 10.64 -6.68 -4.45
CA SER A 115 11.60 -6.27 -3.42
C SER A 115 11.07 -5.07 -2.63
N TYR A 116 11.35 -5.04 -1.33
CA TYR A 116 10.96 -3.94 -0.46
C TYR A 116 12.15 -3.17 0.06
N ILE A 117 12.01 -1.85 0.14
CA ILE A 117 12.88 -0.97 0.92
C ILE A 117 12.01 -0.37 2.02
N PHE A 118 12.24 -0.79 3.26
CA PHE A 118 11.54 -0.24 4.42
C PHE A 118 12.39 0.85 5.06
N ILE A 119 11.79 2.03 5.24
CA ILE A 119 12.33 3.11 6.07
C ILE A 119 11.51 3.10 7.35
N THR A 120 12.16 2.85 8.49
CA THR A 120 11.46 2.65 9.76
C THR A 120 12.40 2.82 10.93
N HIS A 121 11.85 3.23 12.07
CA HIS A 121 12.50 3.20 13.37
C HIS A 121 12.12 1.95 14.19
N GLN A 122 11.28 1.05 13.66
CA GLN A 122 10.69 -0.08 14.39
C GLN A 122 11.22 -1.44 13.91
N ASP A 123 12.42 -1.80 14.33
CA ASP A 123 13.11 -3.04 13.93
C ASP A 123 12.37 -4.33 14.33
N GLY A 124 11.60 -4.31 15.42
CA GLY A 124 11.03 -5.50 16.05
C GLY A 124 9.97 -6.23 15.22
N PHE A 125 9.41 -5.60 14.19
CA PHE A 125 8.34 -6.21 13.39
C PHE A 125 8.83 -7.01 12.17
N PHE A 126 10.12 -6.91 11.83
CA PHE A 126 10.66 -7.44 10.57
C PHE A 126 11.27 -8.84 10.68
N VAL A 127 11.01 -9.57 11.77
CA VAL A 127 11.64 -10.87 12.07
C VAL A 127 11.43 -11.91 10.98
N ASN A 128 10.30 -11.84 10.26
CA ASN A 128 9.98 -12.80 9.19
C ASN A 128 10.61 -12.44 7.84
N PHE A 129 11.14 -11.24 7.67
CA PHE A 129 11.77 -10.82 6.42
C PHE A 129 13.24 -11.21 6.40
N LYS A 130 13.68 -11.86 5.32
CA LYS A 130 15.10 -12.00 5.03
C LYS A 130 15.62 -10.67 4.48
N CYS A 131 16.11 -9.80 5.36
CA CYS A 131 16.55 -8.46 4.99
C CYS A 131 18.01 -8.18 5.38
N LYS A 132 18.62 -7.24 4.67
CA LYS A 132 19.89 -6.60 5.08
C LYS A 132 19.53 -5.27 5.76
N LYS A 133 19.93 -5.11 7.02
CA LYS A 133 19.76 -3.85 7.73
C LYS A 133 20.87 -2.87 7.36
N MET A 134 20.50 -1.62 7.13
CA MET A 134 21.43 -0.51 6.90
C MET A 134 21.06 0.62 7.85
N LYS A 135 22.04 1.15 8.58
CA LYS A 135 21.90 2.36 9.38
C LYS A 135 22.53 3.49 8.57
N LEU A 136 21.72 4.49 8.24
CA LEU A 136 22.16 5.74 7.63
C LEU A 136 22.47 6.77 8.72
#